data_AF-A0A7X8Y340-F1
#
_entry.id   AF-A0A7X8Y340-F1
#
_cell.length_a   1.000
_cell.length_b   1.000
_cell.length_c   1.000
_cell.angle_alpha   90.00
_cell.angle_beta   90.00
_cell.angle_gamma   90.00
#
_symmetry.space_group_name_H-M   'P 1'
#
loop_
_entity.id
_entity.type
_entity.pdbx_description
1 polymer ?
#
loop_
_entity_poly.entity_id
_entity_poly.type
_entity_poly.pdbx_seq_one_letter_code
_entity_poly.pdbx_strand_id
1 'polypeptide(L)' 'MANKKKGSKIVIKMNNPETGYFYTKTKNTKSENTQGKLKMRKYDPKLRKHVIFTETKMPS' A
#
# COMPACT_ATOMS: atom_id res chain seq x y z
N MET A 1 -29.74 16.96 -5.48
CA MET A 1 -28.67 16.18 -6.16
C MET A 1 -27.62 15.83 -5.12
N ALA A 2 -27.47 14.56 -4.76
CA ALA A 2 -26.62 14.14 -3.64
C ALA A 2 -25.13 14.37 -3.96
N ASN A 3 -24.46 15.17 -3.13
CA ASN A 3 -23.03 15.41 -3.24
C ASN A 3 -22.28 14.16 -2.76
N LYS A 4 -21.86 13.31 -3.70
CA LYS A 4 -21.12 12.06 -3.43
C LYS A 4 -19.75 12.43 -2.87
N LYS A 5 -19.63 12.50 -1.54
CA LYS A 5 -18.37 12.69 -0.80
C LYS A 5 -17.35 11.69 -1.35
N LYS A 6 -16.41 12.14 -2.19
CA LYS A 6 -15.28 11.32 -2.66
C LYS A 6 -14.61 10.77 -1.42
N GLY A 7 -14.69 9.46 -1.19
CA GLY A 7 -14.00 8.82 -0.07
C GLY A 7 -12.53 9.17 -0.16
N SER A 8 -11.94 9.63 0.95
CA SER A 8 -10.54 10.04 0.95
C SER A 8 -9.69 8.81 0.61
N LYS A 9 -9.06 8.81 -0.56
CA LYS A 9 -8.15 7.75 -0.99
C LYS A 9 -6.74 8.22 -0.65
N ILE A 10 -5.99 7.41 0.07
CA ILE A 10 -4.57 7.62 0.34
C ILE A 10 -3.75 6.70 -0.56
N VAL A 11 -2.68 7.24 -1.15
CA VAL A 11 -1.69 6.42 -1.85
C VAL A 11 -0.66 5.95 -0.84
N ILE A 12 -0.42 4.65 -0.81
CA ILE A 12 0.55 4.01 0.06
C ILE A 12 1.64 3.34 -0.78
N LYS A 13 2.85 3.27 -0.22
CA LYS A 13 3.98 2.57 -0.82
C LYS A 13 4.17 1.26 -0.08
N MET A 14 4.15 0.13 -0.78
CA MET A 14 4.55 -1.15 -0.22
C MET A 14 5.99 -1.41 -0.63
N ASN A 15 6.94 -1.35 0.30
CA ASN A 15 8.35 -1.55 0.00
C ASN A 15 8.85 -2.90 0.50
N ASN A 16 9.79 -3.48 -0.23
CA ASN A 16 10.66 -4.53 0.28
C ASN A 16 11.90 -3.89 0.93
N PRO A 17 12.17 -4.11 2.23
CA PRO A 17 13.36 -3.59 2.88
C PRO A 17 14.67 -4.17 2.33
N GLU A 18 14.67 -5.39 1.79
CA GLU A 18 15.90 -6.04 1.31
C GLU A 18 16.37 -5.51 -0.04
N THR A 19 15.44 -5.19 -0.95
CA THR A 19 15.77 -4.87 -2.35
C THR A 19 15.48 -3.42 -2.73
N GLY A 20 14.76 -2.69 -1.87
CA GLY A 20 14.23 -1.37 -2.16
C GLY A 20 13.15 -1.33 -3.23
N TYR A 21 12.73 -2.48 -3.80
CA TYR A 21 11.62 -2.52 -4.75
C TYR A 21 10.32 -2.16 -4.06
N PHE A 22 9.42 -1.48 -4.77
CA PHE A 22 8.15 -1.06 -4.19
C PHE A 22 7.00 -1.09 -5.18
N TYR A 23 5.81 -1.24 -4.62
CA TYR A 23 4.53 -1.08 -5.32
C TYR A 23 3.79 0.13 -4.77
N THR A 24 3.03 0.79 -5.63
CA THR A 24 2.07 1.83 -5.23
C THR A 24 0.67 1.24 -5.14
N LYS A 25 -0.04 1.49 -4.04
CA LYS A 25 -1.42 1.08 -3.87
C LYS A 25 -2.26 2.24 -3.37
N THR A 26 -3.49 2.36 -3.85
CA THR A 26 -4.49 3.25 -3.28
C THR A 26 -5.31 2.50 -2.23
N LYS A 27 -5.42 3.08 -1.03
CA LYS A 27 -6.31 2.61 0.04
C LYS A 27 -7.39 3.66 0.33
N ASN A 28 -8.58 3.21 0.72
CA ASN A 28 -9.65 4.08 1.17
C ASN A 28 -9.51 4.33 2.67
N THR A 29 -9.33 5.57 3.11
CA THR A 29 -9.11 5.92 4.53
C THR A 29 -10.24 5.52 5.47
N LYS A 30 -11.45 5.29 4.93
CA LYS A 30 -12.66 4.96 5.69
C LYS A 30 -12.91 3.46 5.84
N SER A 31 -12.11 2.61 5.20
CA SER A 31 -12.29 1.16 5.31
C SER A 31 -11.56 0.66 6.54
N GLU A 32 -12.19 -0.25 7.29
CA GLU A 32 -11.64 -1.00 8.42
C GLU A 32 -10.24 -1.61 8.12
N ASN A 33 -9.97 -1.91 6.84
CA ASN A 33 -8.67 -2.32 6.29
C ASN A 33 -7.53 -1.28 6.40
N THR A 34 -7.80 -0.09 6.93
CA THR A 34 -6.82 1.00 7.09
C THR A 34 -6.33 1.15 8.52
N GLN A 35 -6.92 0.45 9.48
CA GLN A 35 -6.56 0.59 10.91
C GLN A 35 -5.16 0.01 11.23
N GLY A 36 -4.54 -0.75 10.30
CA GLY A 36 -3.21 -1.34 10.48
C GLY A 36 -2.28 -1.22 9.26
N LYS A 37 -0.99 -1.40 9.51
CA LYS A 37 0.04 -1.49 8.47
C LYS A 37 -0.26 -2.68 7.54
N LEU A 38 -0.43 -2.44 6.24
CA LEU A 38 -0.64 -3.52 5.28
C LEU A 38 0.61 -4.39 5.19
N LYS A 39 0.44 -5.70 5.36
CA LYS A 39 1.44 -6.71 5.00
C LYS A 39 0.85 -7.55 3.88
N MET A 40 1.54 -7.61 2.75
CA MET A 40 1.04 -8.38 1.60
C MET A 40 2.19 -9.13 0.94
N ARG A 41 1.96 -10.40 0.64
CA ARG A 41 2.94 -11.23 -0.06
C ARG A 41 2.89 -10.89 -1.55
N LYS A 42 3.99 -10.38 -2.10
CA LYS A 42 4.11 -9.95 -3.50
C LYS A 42 5.42 -10.45 -4.09
N TYR A 43 5.44 -10.58 -5.41
CA TYR A 43 6.65 -10.96 -6.13
C TYR A 43 7.66 -9.82 -6.08
N ASP A 44 8.91 -10.13 -5.76
CA ASP A 44 10.03 -9.21 -5.93
C ASP A 44 10.85 -9.64 -7.15
N PRO A 45 10.96 -8.80 -8.19
CA PRO A 45 11.70 -9.15 -9.41
C PRO A 45 13.23 -9.20 -9.21
N LYS A 46 13.78 -8.55 -8.18
CA LYS A 46 15.22 -8.60 -7.87
C LYS A 46 15.59 -9.91 -7.17
N LEU A 47 14.74 -10.39 -6.26
CA LEU A 47 14.96 -11.68 -5.56
C LEU A 47 14.32 -12.87 -6.27
N ARG A 48 13.50 -12.63 -7.30
CA ARG A 48 12.73 -13.62 -8.05
C ARG A 48 11.86 -14.54 -7.18
N LYS A 49 11.39 -14.04 -6.03
CA LYS A 49 10.56 -14.80 -5.08
C LYS A 49 9.45 -13.93 -4.49
N HIS A 50 8.43 -14.59 -3.93
CA HIS A 50 7.33 -13.91 -3.25
C HIS A 50 7.69 -13.61 -1.79
N VAL A 51 7.87 -12.33 -1.48
CA VAL A 51 8.25 -11.82 -0.15
C VAL A 51 7.13 -10.99 0.44
N ILE A 52 7.20 -10.74 1.75
CA ILE A 52 6.25 -9.91 2.47
C ILE A 52 6.66 -8.45 2.27
N PHE A 53 5.81 -7.68 1.61
CA PHE A 53 5.96 -6.23 1.52
C PHE A 53 5.20 -5.58 2.66
N THR A 54 5.82 -4.58 3.29
CA THR A 54 5.23 -3.76 4.35
C THR A 54 4.85 -2.39 3.81
N GLU A 55 3.75 -1.85 4.29
CA GLU A 55 3.34 -0.48 4.02
C GLU A 55 4.28 0.54 4.67
N THR A 56 4.76 1.47 3.85
CA THR A 56 5.43 2.71 4.23
C THR A 56 4.62 3.88 3.71
N LYS A 57 4.51 4.93 4.54
CA LYS A 57 3.82 6.16 4.16
C LYS A 57 4.53 6.77 2.96
N MET A 58 3.80 7.19 1.93
CA MET A 58 4.39 8.04 0.90
C MET A 58 4.79 9.38 1.53
N PRO A 59 6.03 9.85 1.34
CA PRO A 59 6.33 11.25 1.64
C PRO A 59 5.46 12.13 0.74
N SER A 60 4.88 13.17 1.36
CA SER A 60 4.02 14.16 0.68
C SER A 60 4.81 15.05 -0.25
#